data_AF-A0A160IPD0-F1
#
_entry.id   AF-A0A160IPD0-F1
#
_cell.length_a   1.000
_cell.length_b   1.000
_cell.length_c   1.000
_cell.angle_alpha   90.00
_cell.angle_beta   90.00
_cell.angle_gamma   90.00
#
_symmetry.space_group_name_H-M   'P 1'
#
loop_
_entity.id
_entity.type
_entity.pdbx_description
1 polymer ?
#
loop_
_entity_poly.entity_id
_entity_poly.type
_entity_poly.pdbx_seq_one_letter_code
_entity_poly.pdbx_strand_id
1 'polypeptide(L)'
;MNTHNDLKEIEAYLLKKYDCHTIILYGSYSRGDYTEESDVDLICFSDSVIEDTNEVEFIEGKQLDAWIYPTEKMKQSEPFLRVHKGEIWINKKGLAEEFLANIQRTFEKGTKPLSQDEKNFLKSWLKKMHVRSAKNDLEGNYRFHWMLKDSLEIYFELKGEWFLGPKVSFQWLKENDPKAFDLFNRALSTNAKDKSSKELIDYLCEL
;
A
#
# COMPACT_ATOMS: atom_id res chain seq x y z
N MET A 1 -10.90 -22.77 3.82
CA MET A 1 -10.98 -22.97 5.28
C MET A 1 -10.26 -21.79 5.90
N ASN A 2 -10.97 -20.92 6.64
CA ASN A 2 -10.38 -19.73 7.27
C ASN A 2 -9.16 -20.15 8.11
N THR A 3 -8.00 -19.59 7.78
CA THR A 3 -6.74 -19.84 8.51
C THR A 3 -6.70 -19.17 9.88
N HIS A 4 -7.66 -18.28 10.17
CA HIS A 4 -7.71 -17.44 11.37
C HIS A 4 -8.97 -17.71 12.21
N ASN A 5 -9.03 -18.88 12.85
CA ASN A 5 -10.14 -19.23 13.74
C ASN A 5 -10.26 -18.27 14.96
N ASP A 6 -9.18 -17.58 15.31
CA ASP A 6 -9.09 -16.57 16.37
C ASP A 6 -9.77 -15.24 16.01
N LEU A 7 -10.11 -15.01 14.74
CA LEU A 7 -10.70 -13.75 14.27
C LEU A 7 -12.23 -13.84 14.06
N LYS A 8 -12.86 -14.93 14.51
CA LYS A 8 -14.31 -15.14 14.37
C LYS A 8 -15.16 -14.08 15.06
N GLU A 9 -14.71 -13.56 16.20
CA GLU A 9 -15.45 -12.51 16.92
C GLU A 9 -15.47 -11.19 16.13
N ILE A 10 -14.40 -10.88 15.39
CA ILE A 10 -14.36 -9.72 14.49
C ILE A 10 -15.38 -9.90 13.35
N GLU A 11 -15.39 -11.08 12.73
CA GLU A 11 -16.36 -11.41 11.67
C GLU A 11 -17.80 -11.27 12.21
N ALA A 12 -18.11 -11.89 13.35
CA ALA A 12 -19.44 -11.84 13.97
C ALA A 12 -19.86 -10.40 14.32
N TYR A 13 -18.92 -9.59 14.84
CA TYR A 13 -19.14 -8.18 15.14
C TYR A 13 -19.54 -7.39 13.89
N LEU A 14 -18.78 -7.53 12.79
CA LEU A 14 -19.04 -6.82 11.53
C LEU A 14 -20.37 -7.26 10.89
N LEU A 15 -20.67 -8.57 10.91
CA LEU A 15 -21.95 -9.09 10.45
C LEU A 15 -23.13 -8.54 11.25
N LYS A 16 -23.00 -8.41 12.57
CA LYS A 16 -24.06 -7.90 13.44
C LYS A 16 -24.26 -6.39 13.29
N LYS A 17 -23.19 -5.62 13.19
CA LYS A 17 -23.26 -4.14 13.19
C LYS A 17 -23.59 -3.56 11.82
N TYR A 18 -23.01 -4.13 10.76
CA TYR A 18 -23.08 -3.57 9.41
C TYR A 18 -23.83 -4.45 8.41
N ASP A 19 -24.25 -5.66 8.80
CA ASP A 19 -24.86 -6.65 7.91
C ASP A 19 -24.01 -6.89 6.64
N CYS A 20 -22.70 -7.02 6.83
CA CYS A 20 -21.79 -7.24 5.71
C CYS A 20 -22.18 -8.52 4.96
N HIS A 21 -22.30 -8.41 3.63
CA HIS A 21 -22.49 -9.55 2.75
C HIS A 21 -21.17 -10.07 2.19
N THR A 22 -20.13 -9.23 2.19
CA THR A 22 -18.77 -9.59 1.76
C THR A 22 -17.77 -9.04 2.77
N ILE A 23 -16.81 -9.86 3.18
CA ILE A 23 -15.68 -9.49 4.03
C ILE A 23 -14.43 -10.10 3.41
N ILE A 24 -13.42 -9.25 3.14
CA ILE A 24 -12.14 -9.65 2.57
C ILE A 24 -11.03 -9.15 3.49
N LEU A 25 -10.23 -10.08 4.00
CA LEU A 25 -8.99 -9.80 4.71
C LEU A 25 -7.91 -9.41 3.73
N TYR A 26 -7.21 -8.31 4.03
CA TYR A 26 -6.01 -7.93 3.31
C TYR A 26 -4.89 -7.64 4.32
N GLY A 27 -3.86 -6.93 3.87
CA GLY A 27 -2.83 -6.49 4.79
C GLY A 27 -1.95 -7.63 5.30
N SER A 28 -1.45 -7.46 6.52
CA SER A 28 -0.37 -8.30 7.03
C SER A 28 -0.80 -9.73 7.37
N TYR A 29 -2.01 -9.91 7.88
CA TYR A 29 -2.57 -11.23 8.18
C TYR A 29 -2.75 -12.06 6.90
N SER A 30 -3.34 -11.46 5.86
CA SER A 30 -3.51 -12.12 4.56
C SER A 30 -2.17 -12.50 3.90
N ARG A 31 -1.13 -11.68 4.07
CA ARG A 31 0.21 -11.98 3.55
C ARG A 31 1.03 -12.94 4.43
N GLY A 32 0.60 -13.21 5.66
CA GLY A 32 1.35 -14.01 6.63
C GLY A 32 2.59 -13.29 7.21
N ASP A 33 2.65 -11.96 7.14
CA ASP A 33 3.75 -11.12 7.62
C ASP A 33 3.36 -10.21 8.79
N TYR A 34 2.30 -10.60 9.51
CA TYR A 34 1.79 -9.89 10.69
C TYR A 34 2.71 -10.06 11.91
N THR A 35 2.67 -9.07 12.78
CA THR A 35 3.42 -8.99 14.03
C THR A 35 2.46 -8.74 15.19
N GLU A 36 2.97 -8.67 16.42
CA GLU A 36 2.14 -8.32 17.59
C GLU A 36 1.53 -6.91 17.49
N GLU A 37 2.19 -6.01 16.76
CA GLU A 37 1.70 -4.63 16.51
C GLU A 37 0.73 -4.54 15.32
N SER A 38 0.46 -5.65 14.63
CA SER A 38 -0.37 -5.66 13.43
C SER A 38 -1.86 -5.65 13.76
N ASP A 39 -2.56 -4.76 13.08
CA ASP A 39 -4.01 -4.72 12.97
C ASP A 39 -4.54 -5.77 11.99
N VAL A 40 -5.84 -6.02 12.10
CA VAL A 40 -6.62 -6.86 11.21
C VAL A 40 -7.29 -5.96 10.17
N ASP A 41 -6.63 -5.82 9.03
CA ASP A 41 -7.08 -5.06 7.86
C ASP A 41 -8.24 -5.76 7.14
N LEU A 42 -9.44 -5.17 7.14
CA LEU A 42 -10.61 -5.72 6.44
C LEU A 42 -11.23 -4.70 5.49
N ILE A 43 -11.66 -5.16 4.31
CA ILE A 43 -12.68 -4.45 3.55
C ILE A 43 -13.98 -5.23 3.62
N CYS A 44 -15.06 -4.49 3.77
CA CYS A 44 -16.40 -5.04 3.90
C CYS A 44 -17.35 -4.35 2.92
N PHE A 45 -18.34 -5.09 2.43
CA PHE A 45 -19.42 -4.55 1.62
C PHE A 45 -20.78 -4.91 2.20
N SER A 46 -21.67 -3.92 2.19
CA SER A 46 -23.03 -4.02 2.72
C SER A 46 -24.00 -3.20 1.87
N ASP A 47 -25.24 -3.67 1.72
CA ASP A 47 -26.32 -2.88 1.12
C ASP A 47 -26.91 -1.88 2.11
N SER A 48 -26.73 -2.13 3.42
CA SER A 48 -27.26 -1.30 4.50
C SER A 48 -26.44 -0.03 4.72
N VAL A 49 -25.24 0.03 4.14
CA VAL A 49 -24.32 1.18 4.22
C VAL A 49 -24.45 2.03 2.96
N ILE A 50 -24.65 3.33 3.15
CA ILE A 50 -24.85 4.31 2.06
C ILE A 50 -23.56 5.07 1.75
N GLU A 51 -22.72 5.30 2.76
CA GLU A 51 -21.48 6.05 2.64
C GLU A 51 -20.30 5.23 3.16
N ASP A 52 -19.13 5.44 2.56
CA ASP A 52 -17.88 4.82 2.99
C ASP A 52 -17.64 5.15 4.48
N THR A 53 -17.43 4.12 5.30
CA THR A 53 -17.16 4.28 6.73
C THR A 53 -15.99 3.40 7.16
N ASN A 54 -15.38 3.77 8.27
CA ASN A 54 -14.25 3.06 8.84
C ASN A 54 -14.58 2.70 10.29
N GLU A 55 -14.23 1.48 10.66
CA GLU A 55 -14.41 0.92 11.98
C GLU A 55 -13.05 0.53 12.55
N VAL A 56 -12.70 1.17 13.66
CA VAL A 56 -11.47 0.89 14.41
C VAL A 56 -11.86 0.54 15.83
N GLU A 57 -11.61 -0.71 16.21
CA GLU A 57 -12.05 -1.25 17.50
C GLU A 57 -11.05 -2.30 18.01
N PHE A 58 -11.02 -2.52 19.32
CA PHE A 58 -10.30 -3.64 19.92
C PHE A 58 -11.27 -4.78 20.25
N ILE A 59 -11.07 -5.93 19.61
CA ILE A 59 -11.91 -7.13 19.77
C ILE A 59 -11.00 -8.30 20.14
N GLU A 60 -11.22 -8.91 21.30
CA GLU A 60 -10.42 -10.06 21.79
C GLU A 60 -8.90 -9.80 21.75
N GLY A 61 -8.48 -8.58 22.12
CA GLY A 61 -7.07 -8.18 22.13
C GLY A 61 -6.45 -7.95 20.75
N LYS A 62 -7.25 -7.95 19.69
CA LYS A 62 -6.84 -7.60 18.32
C LYS A 62 -7.36 -6.22 17.94
N GLN A 63 -6.50 -5.42 17.33
CA GLN A 63 -6.91 -4.15 16.73
C GLN A 63 -7.53 -4.42 15.36
N LEU A 64 -8.77 -4.00 15.17
CA LEU A 64 -9.47 -4.00 13.91
C LEU A 64 -9.23 -2.68 13.17
N ASP A 65 -8.94 -2.74 11.87
CA ASP A 65 -9.10 -1.62 10.94
C ASP A 65 -9.93 -2.10 9.75
N ALA A 66 -11.25 -1.88 9.82
CA ALA A 66 -12.19 -2.29 8.79
C ALA A 66 -12.75 -1.09 8.02
N TRP A 67 -12.62 -1.11 6.71
CA TRP A 67 -13.32 -0.19 5.83
C TRP A 67 -14.60 -0.84 5.30
N ILE A 68 -15.74 -0.20 5.51
CA ILE A 68 -17.05 -0.69 5.11
C ILE A 68 -17.61 0.20 4.01
N TYR A 69 -17.97 -0.41 2.88
CA TYR A 69 -18.39 0.26 1.67
C TYR A 69 -19.80 -0.17 1.22
N PRO A 70 -20.53 0.71 0.52
CA PRO A 70 -21.70 0.31 -0.23
C PRO A 70 -21.35 -0.71 -1.33
N THR A 71 -22.22 -1.67 -1.58
CA THR A 71 -22.07 -2.72 -2.62
C THR A 71 -21.68 -2.16 -3.99
N GLU A 72 -22.22 -1.00 -4.35
CA GLU A 72 -21.95 -0.32 -5.62
C GLU A 72 -20.46 -0.02 -5.86
N LYS A 73 -19.67 0.16 -4.79
CA LYS A 73 -18.21 0.38 -4.89
C LYS A 73 -17.47 -0.83 -5.43
N MET A 74 -18.03 -2.04 -5.36
CA MET A 74 -17.44 -3.25 -5.97
C MET A 74 -17.33 -3.16 -7.51
N LYS A 75 -17.99 -2.19 -8.14
CA LYS A 75 -17.85 -1.92 -9.59
C LYS A 75 -16.53 -1.20 -9.93
N GLN A 76 -15.80 -0.69 -8.94
CA GLN A 76 -14.54 0.02 -9.09
C GLN A 76 -13.40 -0.86 -8.57
N SER A 77 -12.31 -0.99 -9.33
CA SER A 77 -11.19 -1.86 -8.94
C SER A 77 -9.94 -1.06 -8.51
N GLU A 78 -9.64 0.03 -9.19
CA GLU A 78 -8.43 0.83 -8.96
C GLU A 78 -8.31 1.39 -7.53
N PRO A 79 -9.38 1.93 -6.90
CA PRO A 79 -9.29 2.40 -5.51
C PRO A 79 -9.00 1.28 -4.48
N PHE A 80 -9.16 0.03 -4.88
CA PHE A 80 -9.06 -1.16 -4.02
C PHE A 80 -7.83 -2.02 -4.32
N LEU A 81 -6.86 -1.52 -5.09
CA LEU A 81 -5.63 -2.25 -5.41
C LEU A 81 -4.85 -2.72 -4.18
N ARG A 82 -5.00 -2.05 -3.02
CA ARG A 82 -4.40 -2.50 -1.74
C ARG A 82 -4.92 -3.87 -1.25
N VAL A 83 -6.07 -4.30 -1.76
CA VAL A 83 -6.71 -5.59 -1.44
C VAL A 83 -6.36 -6.67 -2.46
N HIS A 84 -5.47 -6.37 -3.41
CA HIS A 84 -4.89 -7.38 -4.30
C HIS A 84 -4.33 -8.55 -3.48
N LYS A 85 -4.74 -9.77 -3.86
CA LYS A 85 -4.48 -11.05 -3.15
C LYS A 85 -5.13 -11.19 -1.77
N GLY A 86 -6.17 -10.40 -1.46
CA GLY A 86 -6.94 -10.55 -0.25
C GLY A 86 -7.61 -11.92 -0.12
N GLU A 87 -7.82 -12.36 1.13
CA GLU A 87 -8.51 -13.60 1.49
C GLU A 87 -10.00 -13.33 1.71
N ILE A 88 -10.86 -14.07 1.02
CA ILE A 88 -12.31 -13.96 1.18
C ILE A 88 -12.73 -14.71 2.45
N TRP A 89 -13.24 -13.99 3.44
CA TRP A 89 -13.83 -14.58 4.65
C TRP A 89 -15.33 -14.82 4.49
N ILE A 90 -16.06 -13.80 4.02
CA ILE A 90 -17.50 -13.85 3.78
C ILE A 90 -17.81 -13.46 2.35
N ASN A 91 -18.72 -14.20 1.72
CA ASN A 91 -19.19 -13.93 0.36
C ASN A 91 -20.64 -14.41 0.14
N LYS A 92 -21.58 -13.84 0.89
CA LYS A 92 -23.01 -14.25 0.86
C LYS A 92 -23.66 -14.05 -0.52
N LYS A 93 -23.15 -13.11 -1.32
CA LYS A 93 -23.70 -12.76 -2.65
C LYS A 93 -22.92 -13.33 -3.84
N GLY A 94 -21.79 -14.01 -3.62
CA GLY A 94 -20.95 -14.50 -4.73
C GLY A 94 -20.22 -13.40 -5.52
N LEU A 95 -20.09 -12.19 -4.95
CA LEU A 95 -19.50 -11.02 -5.63
C LEU A 95 -17.98 -10.89 -5.39
N ALA A 96 -17.45 -11.53 -4.35
CA ALA A 96 -16.07 -11.31 -3.91
C ALA A 96 -15.03 -11.82 -4.93
N GLU A 97 -15.28 -12.97 -5.57
CA GLU A 97 -14.35 -13.56 -6.54
C GLU A 97 -14.22 -12.69 -7.78
N GLU A 98 -15.35 -12.23 -8.34
CA GLU A 98 -15.33 -11.34 -9.51
C GLU A 98 -14.65 -10.01 -9.14
N PHE A 99 -14.94 -9.47 -7.96
CA PHE A 99 -14.30 -8.24 -7.49
C PHE A 99 -12.76 -8.37 -7.39
N LEU A 100 -12.26 -9.43 -6.75
CA LEU A 100 -10.82 -9.70 -6.66
C LEU A 100 -10.20 -9.98 -8.04
N ALA A 101 -10.91 -10.68 -8.93
CA ALA A 101 -10.45 -10.89 -10.31
C ALA A 101 -10.37 -9.57 -11.10
N ASN A 102 -11.28 -8.63 -10.87
CA ASN A 102 -11.24 -7.31 -11.49
C ASN A 102 -10.05 -6.50 -10.96
N ILE A 103 -9.79 -6.54 -9.65
CA ILE A 103 -8.60 -5.94 -9.03
C ILE A 103 -7.32 -6.53 -9.63
N GLN A 104 -7.23 -7.86 -9.77
CA GLN A 104 -6.09 -8.53 -10.40
C GLN A 104 -5.85 -8.01 -11.82
N ARG A 105 -6.90 -7.93 -12.65
CA ARG A 105 -6.80 -7.41 -14.02
C ARG A 105 -6.36 -5.95 -14.06
N THR A 106 -6.84 -5.12 -13.14
CA THR A 106 -6.38 -3.73 -13.02
C THR A 106 -4.91 -3.64 -12.58
N PHE A 107 -4.50 -4.49 -11.65
CA PHE A 107 -3.11 -4.56 -11.20
C PHE A 107 -2.17 -4.95 -12.35
N GLU A 108 -2.48 -6.02 -13.08
CA GLU A 108 -1.70 -6.51 -14.23
C GLU A 108 -1.63 -5.53 -15.40
N LYS A 109 -2.65 -4.69 -15.58
CA LYS A 109 -2.63 -3.62 -16.59
C LYS A 109 -1.56 -2.56 -16.30
N GLY A 110 -1.11 -2.43 -15.05
CA GLY A 110 -0.15 -1.43 -14.62
C GLY A 110 -0.71 0.00 -14.58
N THR A 111 0.14 0.94 -14.20
CA THR A 111 -0.22 2.37 -14.19
C THR A 111 -0.19 2.93 -15.61
N LYS A 112 -0.80 4.11 -15.80
CA LYS A 112 -0.66 4.84 -17.07
C LYS A 112 0.83 5.13 -17.31
N PRO A 113 1.43 4.71 -18.44
CA PRO A 113 2.82 4.99 -18.71
C PRO A 113 3.09 6.50 -18.77
N LEU A 114 4.13 6.94 -18.06
CA LEU A 114 4.61 8.30 -18.13
C LEU A 114 5.24 8.58 -19.50
N SER A 115 4.96 9.76 -20.05
CA SER A 115 5.70 10.35 -21.15
C SER A 115 7.15 10.62 -20.75
N GLN A 116 8.03 10.77 -21.73
CA GLN A 116 9.44 11.07 -21.46
C GLN A 116 9.61 12.39 -20.69
N ASP A 117 8.77 13.39 -20.95
CA ASP A 117 8.82 14.67 -20.26
C ASP A 117 8.38 14.56 -18.79
N GLU A 118 7.34 13.77 -18.50
CA GLU A 118 6.93 13.47 -17.12
C GLU A 118 8.04 12.74 -16.36
N LYS A 119 8.67 11.72 -16.99
CA LYS A 119 9.84 11.04 -16.39
C LYS A 119 10.98 12.03 -16.12
N ASN A 120 11.31 12.89 -17.08
CA ASN A 120 12.36 13.89 -16.93
C ASN A 120 12.03 14.90 -15.82
N PHE A 121 10.76 15.26 -15.67
CA PHE A 121 10.29 16.14 -14.60
C PHE A 121 10.51 15.53 -13.22
N LEU A 122 10.10 14.27 -13.01
CA LEU A 122 10.32 13.55 -11.73
C LEU A 122 11.81 13.43 -11.39
N LYS A 123 12.64 13.05 -12.37
CA LYS A 123 14.11 12.98 -12.21
C LYS A 123 14.70 14.35 -11.85
N SER A 124 14.22 15.41 -12.50
CA SER A 124 14.66 16.78 -12.21
C SER A 124 14.23 17.23 -10.82
N TRP A 125 13.04 16.82 -10.37
CA TRP A 125 12.55 17.08 -9.02
C TRP A 125 13.45 16.42 -7.98
N LEU A 126 13.78 15.13 -8.14
CA LEU A 126 14.69 14.40 -7.24
C LEU A 126 16.06 15.08 -7.12
N LYS A 127 16.68 15.45 -8.24
CA LYS A 127 17.97 16.17 -8.26
C LYS A 127 17.88 17.51 -7.53
N LYS A 128 16.82 18.28 -7.77
CA LYS A 128 16.61 19.58 -7.10
C LYS A 128 16.40 19.40 -5.60
N MET A 129 15.64 18.38 -5.19
CA MET A 129 15.40 18.10 -3.79
C MET A 129 16.67 17.68 -3.07
N HIS A 130 17.52 16.86 -3.70
CA HIS A 130 18.84 16.49 -3.16
C HIS A 130 19.73 17.71 -2.90
N VAL A 131 19.79 18.66 -3.86
CA VAL A 131 20.57 19.90 -3.68
C VAL A 131 19.99 20.75 -2.55
N ARG A 132 18.66 20.83 -2.44
CA ARG A 132 17.99 21.65 -1.42
C ARG A 132 18.06 21.03 -0.03
N SER A 133 18.15 19.70 0.08
CA SER A 133 18.32 19.00 1.35
C SER A 133 19.73 19.12 1.92
N ALA A 134 20.73 19.47 1.10
CA ALA A 134 22.11 19.67 1.55
C ALA A 134 22.29 20.94 2.41
N LYS A 135 21.24 21.75 2.59
CA LYS A 135 21.26 22.83 3.56
C LYS A 135 21.24 22.24 4.97
N ASN A 136 22.25 22.54 5.78
CA ASN A 136 22.30 22.12 7.19
C ASN A 136 21.39 22.99 8.08
N ASP A 137 20.13 23.15 7.68
CA ASP A 137 19.09 23.88 8.39
C ASP A 137 17.80 23.05 8.53
N LEU A 138 16.82 23.58 9.24
CA LEU A 138 15.55 22.90 9.50
C LEU A 138 14.81 22.56 8.20
N GLU A 139 14.84 23.45 7.21
CA GLU A 139 14.17 23.25 5.93
C GLU A 139 14.86 22.17 5.10
N GLY A 140 16.20 22.16 5.06
CA GLY A 140 17.00 21.14 4.39
C GLY A 140 16.74 19.76 4.97
N ASN A 141 16.70 19.65 6.31
CA ASN A 141 16.31 18.41 7.00
C ASN A 141 14.89 17.96 6.61
N TYR A 142 13.91 18.87 6.60
CA TYR A 142 12.55 18.53 6.17
C TYR A 142 12.51 18.03 4.72
N ARG A 143 13.20 18.73 3.81
CA ARG A 143 13.30 18.37 2.39
C ARG A 143 14.01 17.04 2.18
N PHE A 144 14.97 16.68 3.02
CA PHE A 144 15.63 15.38 2.97
C PHE A 144 14.64 14.24 3.19
N HIS A 145 13.87 14.30 4.29
CA HIS A 145 12.88 13.28 4.61
C HIS A 145 11.77 13.21 3.55
N TRP A 146 11.30 14.38 3.08
CA TRP A 146 10.33 14.44 2.00
C TRP A 146 10.86 13.81 0.71
N MET A 147 12.08 14.16 0.29
CA MET A 147 12.73 13.56 -0.87
C MET A 147 12.80 12.04 -0.76
N LEU A 148 13.22 11.50 0.39
CA LEU A 148 13.31 10.06 0.58
C LEU A 148 11.95 9.37 0.53
N LYS A 149 10.92 9.95 1.14
CA LYS A 149 9.54 9.45 1.03
C LYS A 149 9.09 9.39 -0.43
N ASP A 150 9.18 10.50 -1.16
CA ASP A 150 8.69 10.59 -2.54
C ASP A 150 9.55 9.75 -3.50
N SER A 151 10.85 9.56 -3.20
CA SER A 151 11.74 8.76 -4.04
C SER A 151 11.27 7.32 -4.22
N LEU A 152 10.61 6.74 -3.20
CA LEU A 152 10.03 5.41 -3.30
C LEU A 152 8.82 5.39 -4.23
N GLU A 153 7.90 6.35 -4.11
CA GLU A 153 6.74 6.47 -5.00
C GLU A 153 7.18 6.70 -6.45
N ILE A 154 8.12 7.63 -6.65
CA ILE A 154 8.68 7.96 -7.96
C ILE A 154 9.36 6.76 -8.61
N TYR A 155 10.00 5.86 -7.84
CA TYR A 155 10.53 4.61 -8.40
C TYR A 155 9.44 3.82 -9.12
N PHE A 156 8.29 3.58 -8.48
CA PHE A 156 7.20 2.80 -9.07
C PHE A 156 6.57 3.54 -10.25
N GLU A 157 6.41 4.86 -10.17
CA GLU A 157 5.94 5.69 -11.29
C GLU A 157 6.86 5.59 -12.53
N LEU A 158 8.18 5.68 -12.34
CA LEU A 158 9.15 5.57 -13.44
C LEU A 158 9.12 4.18 -14.11
N LYS A 159 8.85 3.15 -13.30
CA LYS A 159 8.72 1.75 -13.75
C LYS A 159 7.36 1.43 -14.38
N GLY A 160 6.35 2.29 -14.20
CA GLY A 160 4.98 2.00 -14.66
C GLY A 160 4.25 0.98 -13.77
N GLU A 161 4.70 0.84 -12.52
CA GLU A 161 4.20 -0.13 -11.55
C GLU A 161 3.34 0.56 -10.49
N TRP A 162 2.48 -0.20 -9.81
CA TRP A 162 1.66 0.33 -8.72
C TRP A 162 2.47 0.47 -7.42
N PHE A 163 2.41 1.66 -6.79
CA PHE A 163 2.87 1.83 -5.43
C PHE A 163 1.78 1.41 -4.44
N LEU A 164 1.94 0.25 -3.79
CA LEU A 164 0.98 -0.30 -2.82
C LEU A 164 1.37 -0.02 -1.36
N GLY A 165 2.13 1.06 -1.12
CA GLY A 165 2.66 1.41 0.19
C GLY A 165 4.05 0.81 0.47
N PRO A 166 4.74 1.29 1.51
CA PRO A 166 6.16 1.03 1.72
C PRO A 166 6.47 -0.44 2.02
N LYS A 167 5.69 -1.11 2.88
CA LYS A 167 5.94 -2.51 3.27
C LYS A 167 5.93 -3.45 2.04
N VAL A 168 4.87 -3.35 1.23
CA VAL A 168 4.72 -4.14 -0.01
C VAL A 168 5.81 -3.77 -1.01
N SER A 169 6.07 -2.47 -1.17
CA SER A 169 7.06 -1.97 -2.11
C SER A 169 8.48 -2.46 -1.81
N PHE A 170 8.91 -2.43 -0.55
CA PHE A 170 10.24 -2.92 -0.17
C PHE A 170 10.37 -4.45 -0.30
N GLN A 171 9.32 -5.21 0.01
CA GLN A 171 9.32 -6.65 -0.25
C GLN A 171 9.44 -6.93 -1.75
N TRP A 172 8.68 -6.20 -2.59
CA TRP A 172 8.76 -6.32 -4.03
C TRP A 172 10.16 -5.98 -4.55
N LEU A 173 10.76 -4.89 -4.08
CA LEU A 173 12.13 -4.50 -4.46
C LEU A 173 13.14 -5.57 -4.08
N LYS A 174 13.04 -6.15 -2.89
CA LYS A 174 13.95 -7.21 -2.44
C LYS A 174 13.97 -8.42 -3.39
N GLU A 175 12.85 -8.72 -4.02
CA GLU A 175 12.70 -9.85 -4.95
C GLU A 175 13.00 -9.48 -6.41
N ASN A 176 12.62 -8.27 -6.84
CA ASN A 176 12.60 -7.88 -8.26
C ASN A 176 13.66 -6.84 -8.65
N ASP A 177 14.13 -6.02 -7.70
CA ASP A 177 15.25 -5.09 -7.88
C ASP A 177 16.09 -4.98 -6.58
N PRO A 178 16.89 -6.01 -6.26
CA PRO A 178 17.67 -6.04 -5.03
C PRO A 178 18.68 -4.89 -4.90
N LYS A 179 19.11 -4.32 -6.05
CA LYS A 179 20.00 -3.16 -6.08
C LYS A 179 19.28 -1.91 -5.58
N ALA A 180 18.08 -1.63 -6.09
CA ALA A 180 17.25 -0.55 -5.58
C ALA A 180 16.94 -0.73 -4.10
N PHE A 181 16.60 -1.95 -3.68
CA PHE A 181 16.36 -2.27 -2.27
C PHE A 181 17.55 -1.89 -1.37
N ASP A 182 18.77 -2.27 -1.73
CA ASP A 182 19.97 -1.91 -0.97
C ASP A 182 20.20 -0.39 -0.92
N LEU A 183 20.02 0.31 -2.05
CA LEU A 183 20.14 1.77 -2.12
C LEU A 183 19.15 2.47 -1.19
N PHE A 184 17.88 2.06 -1.21
CA PHE A 184 16.88 2.58 -0.29
C PHE A 184 17.23 2.27 1.16
N ASN A 185 17.61 1.04 1.49
CA ASN A 185 17.96 0.63 2.84
C ASN A 185 19.12 1.48 3.42
N ARG A 186 20.13 1.80 2.60
CA ARG A 186 21.24 2.67 3.02
C ARG A 186 20.84 4.13 3.13
N ALA A 187 20.02 4.65 2.20
CA ALA A 187 19.59 6.05 2.20
C ALA A 187 18.58 6.37 3.32
N LEU A 188 17.74 5.41 3.72
CA LEU A 188 16.73 5.56 4.77
C LEU A 188 17.25 5.26 6.19
N SER A 189 18.48 4.75 6.31
CA SER A 189 19.08 4.47 7.61
C SER A 189 19.16 5.76 8.46
N THR A 190 18.95 5.64 9.77
CA THR A 190 19.02 6.78 10.71
C THR A 190 20.38 7.47 10.72
N ASN A 191 21.44 6.76 10.32
CA ASN A 191 22.81 7.27 10.19
C ASN A 191 23.20 7.51 8.72
N ALA A 192 22.24 7.60 7.81
CA ALA A 192 22.50 7.81 6.39
C ALA A 192 23.36 9.06 6.18
N LYS A 193 24.36 8.91 5.32
CA LYS A 193 25.22 10.01 4.86
C LYS A 193 24.71 10.51 3.52
N ASP A 194 24.96 11.78 3.20
CA ASP A 194 24.67 12.43 1.90
C ASP A 194 25.07 11.57 0.68
N LYS A 195 26.17 10.80 0.80
CA LYS A 195 26.59 9.86 -0.24
C LYS A 195 25.53 8.79 -0.58
N SER A 196 24.83 8.24 0.42
CA SER A 196 23.86 7.17 0.22
C SER A 196 22.59 7.68 -0.46
N SER A 197 22.10 8.86 -0.06
CA SER A 197 20.99 9.51 -0.76
C SER A 197 21.38 9.86 -2.19
N LYS A 198 22.61 10.34 -2.41
CA LYS A 198 23.10 10.64 -3.77
C LYS A 198 23.10 9.40 -4.67
N GLU A 199 23.64 8.28 -4.20
CA GLU A 199 23.68 7.03 -4.96
C GLU A 199 22.27 6.53 -5.32
N LEU A 200 21.30 6.66 -4.39
CA LEU A 200 19.90 6.36 -4.67
C LEU A 200 19.34 7.28 -5.77
N ILE A 201 19.50 8.60 -5.62
CA ILE A 201 18.97 9.56 -6.61
C ILE A 201 19.60 9.36 -7.99
N ASP A 202 20.90 9.09 -8.06
CA ASP A 202 21.59 8.81 -9.32
C ASP A 202 21.00 7.56 -9.99
N TYR A 203 20.77 6.48 -9.22
CA TYR A 203 20.11 5.27 -9.73
C TYR A 203 18.70 5.53 -10.27
N LEU A 204 17.86 6.26 -9.53
CA LEU A 204 16.50 6.59 -9.98
C LEU A 204 16.49 7.44 -11.26
N CYS A 205 17.53 8.26 -11.46
CA CYS A 205 17.66 9.06 -12.67
C CYS A 205 18.01 8.24 -13.92
N GLU A 206 18.48 7.00 -13.75
CA GLU A 206 18.83 6.08 -14.85
C GLU A 206 17.65 5.19 -15.30
N LEU A 207 16.56 5.11 -14.51
CA LEU A 207 15.34 4.34 -14.82
C LEU A 207 14.50 4.92 -15.97
#